data_AF-A0A3N2MJ18-F1
#
_entry.id   AF-A0A3N2MJ18-F1
#
_cell.length_a   1.000
_cell.length_b   1.000
_cell.length_c   1.000
_cell.angle_alpha   90.00
_cell.angle_beta   90.00
_cell.angle_gamma   90.00
#
_symmetry.space_group_name_H-M   'P 1'
#
loop_
_entity.id
_entity.type
_entity.pdbx_description
1 polymer ?
#
loop_
_entity_poly.entity_id
_entity_poly.type
_entity_poly.pdbx_seq_one_letter_code
_entity_poly.pdbx_strand_id
1 'polypeptide(L)'
;MKQRTERFEMRLTPEEIAGIREKSKRYHSVSNFIRMAVNEFSDTDAKTRLELCNDTARLCRKFQDELSWMGSNLNQAVKRANELAVAGILSESYFRDNLSPLIEKVSRLVVSIKEEQAHIAKKATRLRS
;
A
#
# COMPACT_ATOMS: atom_id res chain seq x y z
N MET A 1 15.94 -4.28 37.16
CA MET A 1 16.66 -3.83 35.93
C MET A 1 17.93 -4.65 35.79
N LYS A 2 18.20 -5.24 34.61
CA LYS A 2 19.52 -5.82 34.34
C LYS A 2 20.55 -4.68 34.21
N GLN A 3 21.66 -4.76 34.93
CA GLN A 3 22.76 -3.80 34.77
C GLN A 3 23.42 -4.02 33.40
N ARG A 4 23.87 -2.91 32.77
CA ARG A 4 24.54 -2.94 31.47
C ARG A 4 26.04 -2.94 31.72
N THR A 5 26.71 -4.05 31.45
CA THR A 5 28.14 -4.26 31.74
C THR A 5 29.03 -4.25 30.50
N GLU A 6 28.44 -4.48 29.32
CA GLU A 6 29.19 -4.60 28.06
C GLU A 6 29.57 -3.24 27.47
N ARG A 7 30.78 -3.18 26.90
CA ARG A 7 31.34 -1.98 26.26
C ARG A 7 31.42 -2.16 24.75
N PHE A 8 31.02 -1.13 24.02
CA PHE A 8 31.16 -1.02 22.57
C PHE A 8 32.10 0.13 22.24
N GLU A 9 33.08 -0.10 21.36
CA GLU A 9 34.05 0.89 20.92
C GLU A 9 33.84 1.22 19.44
N MET A 10 33.84 2.52 19.12
CA MET A 10 33.59 3.03 17.77
C MET A 10 34.64 4.07 17.43
N ARG A 11 35.26 3.95 16.25
CA ARG A 11 36.17 4.97 15.71
C ARG A 11 35.35 6.03 14.99
N LEU A 12 35.62 7.30 15.28
CA LEU A 12 34.90 8.45 14.75
C LEU A 12 35.89 9.54 14.34
N THR A 13 35.55 10.32 13.32
CA THR A 13 36.26 11.57 13.02
C THR A 13 35.87 12.68 14.01
N PRO A 14 36.66 13.77 14.10
CA PRO A 14 36.33 14.94 14.91
C PRO A 14 34.95 15.55 14.57
N GLU A 15 34.57 15.55 13.31
CA GLU A 15 33.29 16.08 12.83
C GLU A 15 32.12 15.19 13.28
N GLU A 16 32.29 13.87 13.19
CA GLU A 16 31.26 12.90 13.57
C GLU A 16 30.98 12.95 15.08
N ILE A 17 32.02 13.03 15.92
CA ILE A 17 31.83 13.13 17.38
C ILE A 17 31.17 14.45 17.77
N ALA A 18 31.52 15.55 17.10
CA ALA A 18 30.89 16.85 17.33
C ALA A 18 29.40 16.80 16.94
N GLY A 19 29.09 16.23 15.79
CA GLY A 19 27.71 16.05 15.32
C GLY A 19 26.87 15.17 16.26
N ILE A 20 27.43 14.06 16.75
CA ILE A 20 26.75 13.18 17.72
C ILE A 20 26.49 13.92 19.03
N ARG A 21 27.48 14.65 19.56
CA ARG A 21 27.33 15.43 20.80
C ARG A 21 26.24 16.47 20.67
N GLU A 22 26.22 17.22 19.57
CA GLU A 22 25.21 18.25 19.32
C GLU A 22 23.79 17.66 19.30
N LYS A 23 23.59 16.59 18.51
CA LYS A 23 22.30 15.92 18.40
C LYS A 23 21.85 15.26 19.70
N SER A 24 22.80 14.80 20.52
CA SER A 24 22.52 14.14 21.79
C SER A 24 22.05 15.09 22.91
N LYS A 25 22.22 16.41 22.78
CA LYS A 25 21.85 17.39 23.82
C LYS A 25 20.37 17.33 24.24
N ARG A 26 19.50 16.85 23.34
CA ARG A 26 18.06 16.67 23.59
C ARG A 26 17.74 15.39 24.38
N TYR A 27 18.74 14.55 24.66
CA TYR A 27 18.62 13.26 25.31
C TYR A 27 19.42 13.23 26.62
N HIS A 28 19.05 12.32 27.53
CA HIS A 28 19.73 12.18 28.83
C HIS A 28 21.23 11.85 28.75
N SER A 29 21.71 11.22 27.67
CA SER A 29 23.15 11.00 27.43
C SER A 29 23.41 10.61 25.98
N VAL A 30 24.68 10.72 25.55
CA VAL A 30 25.14 10.21 24.24
C VAL A 30 24.82 8.72 24.10
N SER A 31 25.05 7.92 25.15
CA SER A 31 24.72 6.50 25.12
C SER A 31 23.20 6.25 25.03
N ASN A 32 22.37 7.10 25.62
CA ASN A 32 20.92 7.01 25.47
C ASN A 32 20.49 7.37 24.05
N PHE A 33 21.06 8.44 23.48
CA PHE A 33 20.83 8.86 22.11
C PHE A 33 21.21 7.77 21.11
N ILE A 34 22.41 7.17 21.24
CA ILE A 34 22.87 6.10 20.35
C ILE A 34 21.96 4.88 20.47
N ARG A 35 21.51 4.48 21.66
CA ARG A 35 20.59 3.35 21.82
C ARG A 35 19.21 3.63 21.23
N MET A 36 18.68 4.83 21.43
CA MET A 36 17.41 5.26 20.84
C MET A 36 17.53 5.29 19.32
N ALA A 37 18.60 5.87 18.78
CA ALA A 37 18.88 5.89 17.36
C ALA A 37 19.07 4.47 16.81
N VAL A 38 19.79 3.57 17.50
CA VAL A 38 19.92 2.17 17.07
C VAL A 38 18.56 1.47 17.09
N ASN A 39 17.72 1.66 18.11
CA ASN A 39 16.36 1.12 18.13
C ASN A 39 15.49 1.68 17.00
N GLU A 40 15.59 2.98 16.73
CA GLU A 40 14.83 3.67 15.69
C GLU A 40 15.34 3.35 14.27
N PHE A 41 16.63 3.07 14.11
CA PHE A 41 17.23 2.67 12.83
C PHE A 41 17.12 1.16 12.57
N SER A 42 17.05 0.35 13.64
CA SER A 42 16.65 -1.05 13.57
C SER A 42 15.14 -1.22 13.43
N ASP A 43 14.39 -0.11 13.49
CA ASP A 43 12.98 0.00 13.11
C ASP A 43 12.84 -0.11 11.58
N THR A 44 13.18 -1.30 11.08
CA THR A 44 12.82 -1.82 9.77
C THR A 44 11.32 -1.59 9.52
N ASP A 45 10.51 -1.54 10.59
CA ASP A 45 9.10 -1.15 10.59
C ASP A 45 8.84 0.19 9.92
N ALA A 46 9.64 1.25 10.13
CA ALA A 46 9.36 2.57 9.55
C ALA A 46 9.53 2.56 8.02
N LYS A 47 10.64 1.98 7.53
CA LYS A 47 10.89 1.83 6.08
C LYS A 47 9.87 0.89 5.45
N THR A 48 9.57 -0.23 6.09
CA THR A 48 8.61 -1.21 5.56
C THR A 48 7.17 -0.71 5.62
N ARG A 49 6.79 0.11 6.62
CA ARG A 49 5.49 0.81 6.65
C ARG A 49 5.38 1.84 5.54
N LEU A 50 6.45 2.58 5.25
CA LEU A 50 6.49 3.48 4.10
C LEU A 50 6.29 2.70 2.78
N GLU A 51 6.98 1.56 2.62
CA GLU A 51 6.81 0.67 1.48
C GLU A 51 5.37 0.14 1.36
N LEU A 52 4.75 -0.28 2.47
CA LEU A 52 3.35 -0.71 2.49
C LEU A 52 2.37 0.41 2.14
N CYS A 53 2.60 1.62 2.64
CA CYS A 53 1.80 2.80 2.26
C CYS A 53 1.91 3.06 0.75
N ASN A 54 3.12 2.97 0.19
CA ASN A 54 3.34 3.13 -1.24
C ASN A 54 2.67 2.02 -2.07
N ASP A 55 2.79 0.77 -1.64
CA ASP A 55 2.14 -0.39 -2.27
C ASP A 55 0.62 -0.23 -2.27
N THR A 56 0.04 0.17 -1.14
CA THR A 56 -1.41 0.40 -0.98
C THR A 56 -1.87 1.57 -1.85
N ALA A 57 -1.15 2.69 -1.84
CA ALA A 57 -1.49 3.86 -2.66
C ALA A 57 -1.40 3.56 -4.16
N ARG A 58 -0.42 2.76 -4.59
CA ARG A 58 -0.30 2.29 -5.97
C ARG A 58 -1.50 1.43 -6.36
N LEU A 59 -1.89 0.50 -5.49
CA LEU A 59 -3.04 -0.38 -5.70
C LEU A 59 -4.35 0.43 -5.84
N CYS A 60 -4.55 1.42 -4.96
CA CYS A 60 -5.70 2.31 -5.06
C CYS A 60 -5.76 3.06 -6.40
N ARG A 61 -4.64 3.63 -6.86
CA ARG A 61 -4.59 4.35 -8.15
C ARG A 61 -4.87 3.43 -9.33
N LYS A 62 -4.17 2.29 -9.40
CA LYS A 62 -4.34 1.30 -10.47
C LYS A 62 -5.82 0.90 -10.63
N PHE A 63 -6.44 0.51 -9.53
CA PHE A 63 -7.83 0.03 -9.59
C PHE A 63 -8.84 1.15 -9.75
N GLN A 64 -8.56 2.37 -9.29
CA GLN A 64 -9.41 3.53 -9.58
C GLN A 64 -9.51 3.78 -11.09
N ASP A 65 -8.39 3.72 -11.81
CA ASP A 65 -8.36 3.95 -13.26
C ASP A 65 -9.10 2.83 -14.01
N GLU A 66 -8.83 1.57 -13.66
CA GLU A 66 -9.48 0.40 -14.26
C GLU A 66 -10.99 0.38 -14.00
N LEU A 67 -11.42 0.66 -12.75
CA LEU A 67 -12.84 0.75 -12.40
C LEU A 67 -13.54 1.91 -13.09
N SER A 68 -12.88 3.06 -13.24
CA SER A 68 -13.44 4.22 -13.95
C SER A 68 -13.71 3.90 -15.42
N TRP A 69 -12.72 3.31 -16.09
CA TRP A 69 -12.85 2.90 -17.49
C TRP A 69 -13.96 1.86 -17.68
N MET A 70 -14.01 0.84 -16.82
CA MET A 70 -15.02 -0.21 -16.91
C MET A 70 -16.42 0.27 -16.53
N GLY A 71 -16.52 1.16 -15.54
CA GLY A 71 -17.77 1.81 -15.16
C GLY A 71 -18.34 2.65 -16.30
N SER A 72 -17.50 3.40 -17.01
CA SER A 72 -17.90 4.16 -18.19
C SER A 72 -18.46 3.25 -19.29
N ASN A 73 -17.75 2.17 -19.61
CA ASN A 73 -18.17 1.20 -20.63
C ASN A 73 -19.48 0.51 -20.27
N LEU A 74 -19.61 0.07 -19.01
CA LEU A 74 -20.84 -0.58 -18.54
C LEU A 74 -22.02 0.39 -18.55
N ASN A 75 -21.82 1.63 -18.13
CA ASN A 75 -22.87 2.65 -18.16
C ASN A 75 -23.36 2.92 -19.59
N GLN A 76 -22.44 2.99 -20.56
CA GLN A 76 -22.80 3.14 -21.98
C GLN A 76 -23.59 1.94 -22.50
N ALA A 77 -23.13 0.72 -22.21
CA ALA A 77 -23.81 -0.50 -22.64
C ALA A 77 -25.22 -0.63 -22.02
N VAL A 78 -25.36 -0.31 -20.73
CA VAL A 78 -26.67 -0.34 -20.05
C VAL A 78 -27.59 0.77 -20.55
N LYS A 79 -27.07 1.98 -20.79
CA LYS A 79 -27.86 3.06 -21.41
C LYS A 79 -28.41 2.63 -22.77
N ARG A 80 -27.55 2.02 -23.60
CA ARG A 80 -27.97 1.52 -24.91
C ARG A 80 -28.97 0.37 -24.79
N ALA A 81 -28.79 -0.54 -23.83
CA ALA A 81 -29.76 -1.60 -23.56
C ALA A 81 -31.13 -1.01 -23.20
N ASN A 82 -31.18 0.03 -22.36
CA ASN A 82 -32.41 0.72 -22.00
C ASN A 82 -33.09 1.37 -23.22
N GLU A 83 -32.33 2.04 -24.09
CA GLU A 83 -32.87 2.61 -25.34
C GLU A 83 -33.51 1.54 -26.23
N LEU A 84 -32.83 0.40 -26.40
CA LEU A 84 -33.36 -0.74 -27.17
C LEU A 84 -34.60 -1.36 -26.51
N ALA A 85 -34.64 -1.41 -25.17
CA ALA A 85 -35.78 -1.92 -24.42
C ALA A 85 -37.02 -1.06 -24.63
N VAL A 86 -36.87 0.26 -24.51
CA VAL A 86 -37.96 1.23 -24.72
C VAL A 86 -38.49 1.16 -26.15
N ALA A 87 -37.60 0.97 -27.12
CA ALA A 87 -37.99 0.77 -28.52
C ALA A 87 -38.58 -0.64 -28.81
N GLY A 88 -38.61 -1.55 -27.83
CA GLY A 88 -39.15 -2.91 -27.99
C GLY A 88 -38.28 -3.84 -28.84
N ILE A 89 -37.01 -3.47 -29.08
CA ILE A 89 -36.08 -4.19 -29.98
C ILE A 89 -34.84 -4.71 -29.25
N LEU A 90 -34.86 -4.75 -27.92
CA LEU A 90 -33.77 -5.33 -27.15
C LEU A 90 -33.71 -6.85 -27.37
N SER A 91 -32.61 -7.32 -27.96
CA SER A 91 -32.38 -8.72 -28.24
C SER A 91 -31.58 -9.41 -27.14
N GLU A 92 -31.77 -10.72 -27.01
CA GLU A 92 -30.93 -11.56 -26.16
C GLU A 92 -29.46 -11.58 -26.62
N SER A 93 -29.22 -11.47 -27.93
CA SER A 93 -27.86 -11.36 -28.48
C SER A 93 -27.14 -10.11 -27.97
N TYR A 94 -27.83 -8.98 -27.79
CA TYR A 94 -27.22 -7.78 -27.22
C TYR A 94 -26.68 -8.05 -25.81
N PHE A 95 -27.46 -8.75 -24.98
CA PHE A 95 -27.01 -9.16 -23.65
C PHE A 95 -25.81 -10.09 -23.70
N ARG A 96 -25.86 -11.11 -24.56
CA ARG A 96 -24.82 -12.13 -24.68
C ARG A 96 -23.49 -11.55 -25.18
N ASP A 97 -23.56 -10.68 -26.17
CA ASP A 97 -22.39 -10.23 -26.93
C ASP A 97 -21.80 -8.93 -26.37
N ASN A 98 -22.59 -8.11 -25.66
CA ASN A 98 -22.15 -6.80 -25.16
C ASN A 98 -22.15 -6.72 -23.62
N LEU A 99 -23.27 -7.02 -22.97
CA LEU A 99 -23.38 -6.81 -21.51
C LEU A 99 -22.68 -7.91 -20.70
N SER A 100 -22.88 -9.18 -21.05
CA SER A 100 -22.32 -10.33 -20.31
C SER A 100 -20.79 -10.27 -20.25
N PRO A 101 -20.05 -9.99 -21.35
CA PRO A 101 -18.60 -9.89 -21.31
C PRO A 101 -18.11 -8.71 -20.46
N LEU A 102 -18.84 -7.59 -20.43
CA LEU A 102 -18.50 -6.44 -19.59
C LEU A 102 -18.69 -6.76 -18.11
N ILE A 103 -19.80 -7.40 -17.75
CA ILE A 103 -20.08 -7.84 -16.37
C ILE A 103 -19.04 -8.86 -15.90
N GLU A 104 -18.67 -9.79 -16.77
CA GLU A 104 -17.63 -10.78 -16.45
C GLU A 104 -16.27 -10.11 -16.23
N LYS A 105 -15.89 -9.16 -17.08
CA LYS A 105 -14.67 -8.35 -16.87
C LYS A 105 -14.69 -7.65 -15.52
N VAL A 106 -15.80 -6.98 -15.15
CA VAL A 106 -15.96 -6.31 -13.85
C VAL A 106 -15.80 -7.28 -12.70
N SER A 107 -16.42 -8.46 -12.80
CA SER A 107 -16.33 -9.49 -11.78
C SER A 107 -14.90 -9.98 -11.59
N ARG A 108 -14.17 -10.24 -12.69
CA ARG A 108 -12.75 -10.65 -12.64
C ARG A 108 -11.87 -9.56 -12.03
N LEU A 109 -12.09 -8.29 -12.39
CA LEU A 109 -11.37 -7.17 -11.80
C LEU A 109 -11.56 -7.09 -10.29
N VAL A 110 -12.80 -7.22 -9.81
CA VAL A 110 -13.11 -7.23 -8.37
C VAL A 110 -12.41 -8.39 -7.64
N VAL A 111 -12.28 -9.55 -8.27
CA VAL A 111 -11.52 -10.68 -7.71
C VAL A 111 -10.04 -10.33 -7.62
N SER A 112 -9.42 -9.80 -8.70
CA SER A 112 -8.02 -9.35 -8.66
C SER A 112 -7.76 -8.31 -7.59
N ILE A 113 -8.69 -7.36 -7.38
CA ILE A 113 -8.59 -6.38 -6.29
C ILE A 113 -8.48 -7.07 -4.94
N LYS A 114 -9.36 -8.03 -4.67
CA LYS A 114 -9.36 -8.77 -3.39
C LYS A 114 -8.07 -9.56 -3.18
N GLU A 115 -7.55 -10.19 -4.24
CA GLU A 115 -6.32 -10.98 -4.17
C GLU A 115 -5.10 -10.10 -3.89
N GLU A 116 -4.94 -8.98 -4.61
CA GLU A 116 -3.83 -8.05 -4.39
C GLU A 116 -3.94 -7.39 -3.00
N GLN A 117 -5.14 -7.01 -2.54
CA GLN A 117 -5.36 -6.51 -1.18
C GLN A 117 -4.98 -7.55 -0.12
N ALA A 118 -5.35 -8.82 -0.30
CA ALA A 118 -4.98 -9.89 0.61
C ALA A 118 -3.46 -10.12 0.66
N HIS A 119 -2.76 -9.94 -0.47
CA HIS A 119 -1.30 -10.03 -0.51
C HIS A 119 -0.63 -8.91 0.32
N ILE A 120 -1.07 -7.66 0.15
CA ILE A 120 -0.58 -6.53 0.95
C ILE A 120 -0.91 -6.73 2.44
N ALA A 121 -2.12 -7.19 2.77
CA ALA A 121 -2.51 -7.48 4.15
C ALA A 121 -1.61 -8.56 4.80
N LYS A 122 -1.27 -9.63 4.07
CA LYS A 122 -0.32 -10.65 4.54
C LYS A 122 1.09 -10.09 4.74
N LYS A 123 1.54 -9.19 3.87
CA LYS A 123 2.82 -8.48 4.05
C LYS A 123 2.80 -7.64 5.32
N ALA A 124 1.68 -6.98 5.62
CA ALA A 124 1.50 -6.19 6.84
C ALA A 124 1.41 -7.03 8.13
N THR A 125 0.74 -8.19 8.12
CA THR A 125 0.62 -9.02 9.32
C THR A 125 1.94 -9.69 9.72
N ARG A 126 2.80 -10.01 8.75
CA ARG A 126 4.17 -10.52 9.00
C ARG A 126 5.09 -9.49 9.67
N LEU A 127 4.70 -8.22 9.74
CA LEU A 127 5.48 -7.17 10.43
C LEU A 127 5.12 -7.03 11.90
N ARG A 128 3.99 -7.59 12.34
CA ARG A 128 3.56 -7.55 13.74
C ARG A 128 4.07 -8.73 14.57
N SER A 129 4.69 -9.74 13.95
CA SER A 129 5.25 -10.95 14.57
C SER A 129 6.76 -10.86 14.69
#